data_AF-A0A8T5Q179-F1
#
_entry.id   AF-A0A8T5Q179-F1
#
_cell.length_a   1.000
_cell.length_b   1.000
_cell.length_c   1.000
_cell.angle_alpha   90.00
_cell.angle_beta   90.00
_cell.angle_gamma   90.00
#
_symmetry.space_group_name_H-M   'P 1'
#
loop_
_entity.id
_entity.type
_entity.pdbx_description
1 polymer ?
#
loop_
_entity_poly.entity_id
_entity_poly.type
_entity_poly.pdbx_seq_one_letter_code
_entity_poly.pdbx_strand_id
1 'polypeptide(L)'
;MVETLAYCLGRVAPYYNLVLVIIATFLFLKLFKTHNKKTYIKPWELLFAAVLVYVGEEVITVLDMAGLISAPKLVFPLLETVIITLFIYALLLQKEHTKK
;
A
#
# COMPACT_ATOMS: atom_id res chain seq x y z
N MET A 1 -9.11 -30.17 -6.19
CA MET A 1 -7.82 -29.66 -6.73
C MET A 1 -7.78 -28.12 -6.81
N VAL A 2 -8.89 -27.46 -7.20
CA VAL A 2 -9.00 -25.99 -7.18
C VAL A 2 -8.96 -25.41 -5.75
N GLU A 3 -9.61 -26.07 -4.78
CA GLU A 3 -9.63 -25.62 -3.37
C GLU A 3 -8.25 -25.63 -2.72
N THR A 4 -7.40 -26.61 -3.06
CA THR A 4 -6.05 -26.75 -2.51
C THR A 4 -5.13 -25.63 -3.01
N LEU A 5 -5.27 -25.21 -4.27
CA LEU A 5 -4.51 -24.10 -4.85
C LEU A 5 -4.90 -22.77 -4.23
N ALA A 6 -6.20 -22.49 -4.09
CA ALA A 6 -6.69 -21.26 -3.47
C ALA A 6 -6.24 -21.15 -2.00
N TYR A 7 -6.27 -22.26 -1.26
CA TYR A 7 -5.80 -22.32 0.11
C TYR A 7 -4.30 -22.05 0.24
N CYS A 8 -3.48 -22.67 -0.62
CA CYS A 8 -2.04 -22.43 -0.64
C CYS A 8 -1.70 -20.98 -1.03
N LEU A 9 -2.37 -20.44 -2.05
CA LEU A 9 -2.20 -19.04 -2.47
C LEU A 9 -2.57 -18.04 -1.38
N GLY A 10 -3.72 -18.26 -0.71
CA GLY A 10 -4.17 -17.38 0.38
C GLY A 10 -3.21 -17.35 1.57
N ARG A 11 -2.43 -18.41 1.80
CA ARG A 11 -1.40 -18.44 2.85
C ARG A 11 -0.09 -17.77 2.48
N VAL A 12 0.30 -17.84 1.20
CA VAL A 12 1.62 -17.34 0.76
C VAL A 12 1.53 -15.89 0.26
N ALA A 13 0.38 -15.47 -0.28
CA ALA A 13 0.16 -14.11 -0.79
C ALA A 13 0.55 -12.99 0.19
N PRO A 14 0.19 -13.04 1.49
CA PRO A 14 0.57 -11.98 2.44
C PRO A 14 2.09 -11.82 2.59
N TYR A 15 2.86 -12.92 2.50
CA TYR A 15 4.31 -12.86 2.59
C TYR A 15 4.94 -12.18 1.37
N TYR A 16 4.42 -12.44 0.16
CA TYR A 16 4.87 -11.74 -1.05
C TYR A 16 4.55 -10.25 -1.00
N ASN A 17 3.36 -9.90 -0.50
CA ASN A 17 2.95 -8.51 -0.29
C ASN A 17 3.89 -7.79 0.68
N LEU A 18 4.30 -8.46 1.76
CA LEU A 18 5.25 -7.91 2.73
C LEU A 18 6.63 -7.64 2.12
N VAL A 19 7.12 -8.52 1.24
CA VAL A 19 8.36 -8.29 0.49
C VAL A 19 8.22 -7.11 -0.47
N LEU A 20 7.11 -7.04 -1.20
CA LEU A 20 6.81 -5.93 -2.11
C LEU A 20 6.77 -4.58 -1.37
N VAL A 21 6.17 -4.56 -0.18
CA VAL A 21 6.13 -3.40 0.72
C VAL A 21 7.53 -2.94 1.10
N ILE A 22 8.44 -3.85 1.46
CA ILE A 22 9.82 -3.49 1.80
C ILE A 22 10.52 -2.84 0.61
N ILE A 23 10.38 -3.42 -0.58
CA ILE A 23 10.98 -2.89 -1.82
C ILE A 23 10.40 -1.51 -2.14
N ALA A 24 9.08 -1.37 -2.11
CA ALA A 24 8.40 -0.10 -2.38
C ALA A 24 8.85 0.98 -1.39
N THR A 25 8.89 0.67 -0.09
CA THR A 25 9.35 1.58 0.95
C THR A 25 10.79 2.04 0.71
N PHE A 26 11.69 1.11 0.35
CA PHE A 26 13.07 1.44 0.00
C PHE A 26 13.16 2.40 -1.19
N LEU A 27 12.35 2.18 -2.24
CA LEU A 27 12.30 3.04 -3.42
C LEU A 27 11.78 4.44 -3.07
N PHE A 28 10.75 4.57 -2.24
CA PHE A 28 10.25 5.87 -1.78
C PHE A 28 11.30 6.63 -0.96
N LEU A 29 11.99 5.96 -0.04
CA LEU A 29 13.08 6.57 0.73
C LEU A 29 14.20 7.08 -0.19
N LYS A 30 14.54 6.31 -1.23
CA LYS A 30 15.53 6.73 -2.23
C LYS A 30 15.02 7.92 -3.05
N LEU A 31 13.76 7.92 -3.46
CA LEU A 31 13.13 9.01 -4.20
C LEU A 31 13.16 10.32 -3.39
N PHE A 32 12.78 10.27 -2.12
CA PHE A 32 12.77 11.45 -1.23
C PHE A 32 14.19 11.97 -0.95
N LYS A 33 15.19 11.08 -0.83
CA LYS A 33 16.60 11.48 -0.67
C LYS A 33 17.22 12.07 -1.94
N THR A 34 16.79 11.61 -3.11
CA THR A 34 17.35 12.05 -4.42
C THR A 34 16.56 13.24 -5.00
N HIS A 35 15.72 13.88 -4.19
CA HIS A 35 14.89 15.01 -4.61
C HIS A 35 15.74 16.13 -5.22
N ASN A 36 15.40 16.49 -6.46
CA ASN A 36 15.88 17.70 -7.12
C ASN A 36 14.75 18.73 -7.19
N LYS A 37 15.06 20.04 -7.14
CA LYS A 37 14.06 21.14 -7.10
C LYS A 37 13.05 21.14 -8.26
N LYS A 38 13.32 20.39 -9.33
CA LYS A 38 12.45 20.23 -10.51
C LYS A 38 11.47 19.06 -10.40
N THR A 39 11.58 18.20 -9.38
CA THR A 39 10.73 17.02 -9.23
C THR A 39 9.47 17.39 -8.43
N TYR A 40 8.30 17.23 -9.04
CA TYR A 40 7.02 17.44 -8.38
C TYR A 40 6.74 16.29 -7.38
N ILE A 41 7.07 16.51 -6.10
CA ILE A 41 7.14 15.45 -5.09
C ILE A 41 5.81 15.15 -4.40
N LYS A 42 4.88 16.11 -4.35
CA LYS A 42 3.60 15.99 -3.63
C LYS A 42 2.78 14.73 -3.97
N PRO A 43 2.63 14.32 -5.25
CA PRO A 43 1.92 13.08 -5.57
C PRO A 43 2.60 11.83 -5.02
N TRP A 44 3.93 11.85 -4.94
CA TRP A 44 4.71 10.73 -4.42
C TRP A 44 4.63 10.65 -2.90
N GLU A 45 4.50 11.77 -2.20
CA GLU A 45 4.22 11.80 -0.76
C GLU A 45 2.84 11.20 -0.45
N LEU A 46 1.83 11.51 -1.27
CA LEU A 46 0.49 10.92 -1.14
C LEU A 46 0.47 9.42 -1.43
N LEU A 47 1.20 8.98 -2.47
CA LEU A 47 1.38 7.56 -2.77
C LEU A 47 2.12 6.84 -1.64
N PHE A 48 3.14 7.46 -1.05
CA PHE A 48 3.84 6.89 0.09
C PHE A 48 2.93 6.76 1.31
N ALA A 49 2.08 7.76 1.58
CA ALA A 49 1.07 7.66 2.64
C ALA A 49 0.10 6.49 2.39
N ALA A 50 -0.35 6.28 1.15
CA ALA A 50 -1.19 5.15 0.77
C ALA A 50 -0.46 3.81 0.98
N VAL A 51 0.83 3.72 0.64
CA VAL A 51 1.66 2.54 0.91
C VAL A 51 1.76 2.27 2.40
N LEU A 52 1.94 3.29 3.26
CA LEU A 52 1.98 3.09 4.71
C LEU A 52 0.65 2.54 5.27
N VAL A 53 -0.49 3.01 4.76
CA VAL A 53 -1.81 2.45 5.11
C VAL A 53 -1.89 0.98 4.71
N TYR A 54 -1.44 0.65 3.49
CA TYR A 54 -1.38 -0.73 3.01
C TYR A 54 -0.43 -1.62 3.84
N VAL A 55 0.74 -1.11 4.26
CA VAL A 55 1.63 -1.82 5.18
C VAL A 55 0.91 -2.15 6.49
N GLY A 56 0.18 -1.18 7.04
CA GLY A 56 -0.61 -1.38 8.25
C GLY A 56 -1.66 -2.47 8.08
N GLU A 57 -2.36 -2.47 6.94
CA GLU A 57 -3.34 -3.51 6.58
C GLU A 57 -2.71 -4.91 6.51
N GLU A 58 -1.58 -5.06 5.80
CA GLU A 58 -0.87 -6.35 5.69
C GLU A 58 -0.36 -6.84 7.05
N VAL A 59 0.14 -5.94 7.92
CA VAL A 59 0.54 -6.30 9.29
C VAL A 59 -0.67 -6.81 10.08
N ILE A 60 -1.81 -6.15 9.99
CA ILE A 60 -3.06 -6.60 10.64
C ILE A 60 -3.46 -7.97 10.10
N THR A 61 -3.43 -8.17 8.78
CA THR A 61 -3.74 -9.45 8.13
C THR A 61 -2.85 -10.58 8.65
N VAL A 62 -1.53 -10.37 8.70
CA VAL A 62 -0.59 -11.39 9.18
C VAL A 62 -0.82 -11.70 10.67
N LEU A 63 -1.10 -10.69 11.51
CA LEU A 63 -1.39 -10.89 12.93
C LEU A 63 -2.72 -11.62 13.17
N ASP A 64 -3.75 -11.33 12.37
CA ASP A 64 -5.06 -12.00 12.41
C ASP A 64 -4.93 -13.46 11.96
N MET A 65 -4.19 -13.72 10.88
CA MET A 65 -3.88 -15.08 10.40
C MET A 65 -3.03 -15.89 11.39
N ALA A 66 -2.17 -15.24 12.17
CA ALA A 66 -1.39 -15.86 13.24
C ALA A 66 -2.22 -16.12 14.51
N GLY A 67 -3.47 -15.63 14.58
CA GLY A 67 -4.36 -15.77 15.74
C GLY A 67 -3.99 -14.89 16.93
N LEU A 68 -3.17 -13.84 16.72
CA LEU A 68 -2.72 -12.93 17.78
C LEU A 68 -3.75 -11.82 18.05
N ILE A 69 -4.51 -11.45 17.03
CA ILE A 69 -5.59 -10.46 17.11
C ILE A 69 -6.81 -11.00 16.37
N SER A 70 -7.98 -10.41 16.61
CA SER A 70 -9.20 -10.67 15.82
C SER A 70 -9.66 -9.35 15.23
N ALA A 71 -9.24 -9.07 14.00
CA ALA A 71 -9.54 -7.81 13.34
C ALA A 71 -11.01 -7.74 12.91
N PRO A 72 -11.75 -6.65 13.21
CA PRO A 72 -13.10 -6.48 12.68
C PRO A 72 -13.08 -6.43 11.16
N LYS A 73 -13.98 -7.17 10.50
CA LYS A 73 -14.07 -7.23 9.02
C LYS A 73 -14.26 -5.87 8.36
N LEU A 74 -14.76 -4.86 9.09
CA LEU A 74 -14.96 -3.49 8.59
C LEU A 74 -13.64 -2.71 8.45
N VAL A 75 -12.55 -3.15 9.09
CA VAL A 75 -11.26 -2.45 9.03
C VAL A 75 -10.69 -2.49 7.62
N PHE A 76 -10.70 -3.66 6.96
CA PHE A 76 -10.09 -3.82 5.62
C PHE A 76 -10.73 -2.91 4.55
N PRO A 77 -12.07 -2.91 4.36
CA PRO A 77 -12.69 -2.03 3.37
C PRO A 77 -12.47 -0.53 3.66
N LEU A 78 -12.36 -0.15 4.94
CA LEU A 78 -12.10 1.23 5.34
C LEU A 78 -10.67 1.65 4.96
N LEU A 79 -9.67 0.80 5.25
CA LEU A 79 -8.28 1.04 4.86
C LEU A 79 -8.13 1.09 3.34
N GLU A 80 -8.77 0.17 2.62
CA GLU A 80 -8.78 0.14 1.16
C GLU A 80 -9.38 1.42 0.56
N THR A 81 -10.48 1.91 1.12
CA THR A 81 -11.10 3.17 0.70
C THR A 81 -10.17 4.37 0.88
N VAL A 82 -9.41 4.42 1.98
CA VAL A 82 -8.41 5.46 2.22
C VAL A 82 -7.31 5.40 1.17
N ILE A 83 -6.79 4.21 0.85
CA ILE A 83 -5.76 3.99 -0.17
C ILE A 83 -6.26 4.48 -1.55
N ILE A 84 -7.45 4.05 -1.96
CA ILE A 84 -8.05 4.43 -3.26
C ILE A 84 -8.24 5.94 -3.33
N THR A 85 -8.73 6.57 -2.25
CA THR A 85 -8.95 8.02 -2.20
C THR A 85 -7.64 8.80 -2.35
N LEU A 86 -6.59 8.38 -1.65
CA LEU A 86 -5.25 8.97 -1.77
C LEU A 86 -4.69 8.82 -3.18
N PHE A 87 -4.90 7.65 -3.80
CA PHE A 87 -4.44 7.37 -5.16
C PHE A 87 -5.16 8.25 -6.20
N ILE A 88 -6.50 8.34 -6.11
CA ILE A 88 -7.30 9.21 -6.98
C ILE A 88 -6.87 10.67 -6.81
N TYR A 89 -6.70 11.12 -5.57
CA TYR A 89 -6.25 12.49 -5.31
C TYR A 89 -4.87 12.77 -5.88
N ALA A 90 -3.92 11.84 -5.74
CA ALA A 90 -2.59 11.95 -6.33
C ALA A 90 -2.63 12.05 -7.86
N LEU A 91 -3.50 11.28 -8.54
CA LEU A 91 -3.69 11.35 -9.99
C LEU A 91 -4.29 12.69 -10.43
N LEU A 92 -5.28 13.21 -9.71
CA LEU A 92 -5.86 14.53 -9.98
C LEU A 92 -4.82 15.64 -9.83
N LEU A 93 -3.99 15.55 -8.80
CA LEU A 93 -2.91 16.50 -8.53
C LEU A 93 -1.85 16.48 -9.65
N GLN A 94 -1.47 15.29 -10.13
CA GLN A 94 -0.59 15.15 -11.29
C GLN A 94 -1.21 15.76 -12.55
N LYS A 95 -2.49 15.48 -12.81
CA LYS A 95 -3.22 16.04 -13.96
C LYS A 95 -3.27 17.57 -13.94
N GLU A 96 -3.48 18.17 -12.78
CA GLU A 96 -3.48 19.63 -12.64
C GLU A 96 -2.09 20.23 -12.89
N HIS A 97 -1.04 19.56 -12.42
CA HIS A 97 0.33 20.02 -12.62
C HIS A 97 0.77 19.96 -14.10
N THR A 98 0.41 18.91 -14.83
CA THR A 98 0.75 18.75 -16.27
C THR A 98 -0.02 19.72 -17.18
N LYS A 99 -1.14 20.28 -16.71
CA LYS A 99 -1.93 21.26 -17.45
C LYS A 99 -1.39 22.70 -17.35
N LYS A 100 -0.48 22.96 -16.41
CA LYS A 100 0.23 24.25 -16.26
C LYS A 100 1.50 24.24 -17.09
#